data_AF-A0A1G6SKS5-F1
#
_entry.id   AF-A0A1G6SKS5-F1
#
_cell.length_a   1.000
_cell.length_b   1.000
_cell.length_c   1.000
_cell.angle_alpha   90.00
_cell.angle_beta   90.00
_cell.angle_gamma   90.00
#
_symmetry.space_group_name_H-M   'P 1'
#
loop_
_entity.id
_entity.type
_entity.pdbx_description
1 polymer ?
#
loop_
_entity_poly.entity_id
_entity_poly.type
_entity_poly.pdbx_seq_one_letter_code
_entity_poly.pdbx_strand_id
1 'polypeptide(L)'
;MRCGLFGKIGAKRDFIAIATPRSFLEVWEPWVQAAISASRHQLGAGWQEAFLTAPIWRFWLGATICGTTVAGAIMPSLDGVGRYYPLTLHAVPDGDAALSPPHIDPQDEWYGQVETFLLSTLDRAATFEQISDALDRLALPRLRTPGTDGPPVVSLGDATLGMVSTVDGFAESFAALCGANPQVYAAASFWWTAGGEGFSPIALCCRGLPDPFRYSTLLTGDVGREVSGTG
;
A
#
# COMPACT_ATOMS: atom_id res chain seq x y z
N MET A 1 -4.30 -2.29 -16.87
CA MET A 1 -3.95 -2.34 -15.44
C MET A 1 -4.74 -3.48 -14.84
N ARG A 2 -4.16 -4.22 -13.89
CA ARG A 2 -4.88 -5.25 -13.13
C ARG A 2 -4.45 -5.25 -11.67
N CYS A 3 -5.35 -5.68 -10.79
CA CYS A 3 -5.00 -6.00 -9.41
C CYS A 3 -4.28 -7.36 -9.37
N GLY A 4 -3.37 -7.52 -8.41
CA GLY A 4 -2.62 -8.74 -8.18
C GLY A 4 -2.53 -9.06 -6.69
N LEU A 5 -2.07 -10.27 -6.39
CA LEU A 5 -1.88 -10.76 -5.04
C LEU A 5 -0.49 -11.37 -4.87
N PHE A 6 0.13 -11.07 -3.73
CA PHE A 6 1.35 -11.72 -3.30
C PHE A 6 1.28 -12.05 -1.80
N GLY A 7 1.72 -13.25 -1.43
CA GLY A 7 1.82 -13.66 -0.03
C GLY A 7 1.16 -15.01 0.24
N LYS A 8 0.50 -15.14 1.39
CA LYS A 8 -0.15 -16.39 1.82
C LYS A 8 -1.64 -16.24 2.02
N ILE A 9 -2.37 -17.32 1.74
CA ILE A 9 -3.81 -17.46 1.96
C ILE A 9 -4.10 -18.83 2.56
N GLY A 10 -5.18 -18.95 3.33
CA GLY A 10 -5.57 -20.22 3.96
C GLY A 10 -5.85 -21.34 2.94
N ALA A 11 -6.30 -20.98 1.73
CA ALA A 11 -6.63 -21.93 0.67
C ALA A 11 -5.43 -22.61 -0.02
N LYS A 12 -4.19 -22.16 0.24
CA LYS A 12 -2.96 -22.71 -0.34
C LYS A 12 -1.94 -23.02 0.74
N ARG A 13 -1.05 -23.98 0.47
CA ARG A 13 0.08 -24.28 1.36
C ARG A 13 1.27 -23.38 1.08
N ASP A 14 1.52 -23.05 -0.18
CA ASP A 14 2.67 -22.25 -0.61
C ASP A 14 2.28 -20.79 -0.91
N PHE A 15 3.28 -19.98 -1.23
CA PHE A 15 3.09 -18.60 -1.65
C PHE A 15 2.28 -18.51 -2.94
N ILE A 16 1.48 -17.47 -3.04
CA ILE A 16 0.82 -17.07 -4.28
C ILE A 16 1.48 -15.80 -4.82
N ALA A 17 1.56 -15.71 -6.15
CA ALA A 17 1.96 -14.52 -6.88
C ALA A 17 1.06 -14.42 -8.13
N ILE A 18 -0.09 -13.78 -7.97
CA ILE A 18 -1.05 -13.56 -9.05
C ILE A 18 -0.82 -12.16 -9.59
N ALA A 19 -0.69 -12.03 -10.91
CA ALA A 19 -0.59 -10.73 -11.56
C ALA A 19 0.47 -9.79 -10.94
N THR A 20 1.58 -10.35 -10.45
CA THR A 20 2.61 -9.61 -9.71
C THR A 20 3.81 -9.31 -10.60
N PRO A 21 4.11 -8.04 -10.90
CA PRO A 21 5.28 -7.68 -11.68
C PRO A 21 6.58 -8.02 -10.93
N ARG A 22 7.59 -8.46 -11.68
CA ARG A 22 8.91 -8.80 -11.12
C ARG A 22 9.56 -7.61 -10.41
N SER A 23 9.46 -6.40 -10.97
CA SER A 23 10.05 -5.19 -10.38
C SER A 23 9.43 -4.83 -9.02
N PHE A 24 8.16 -5.18 -8.79
CA PHE A 24 7.54 -5.06 -7.48
C PHE A 24 8.09 -6.12 -6.51
N LEU A 25 8.15 -7.39 -6.91
CA LEU A 25 8.65 -8.48 -6.06
C LEU A 25 10.09 -8.28 -5.61
N GLU A 26 10.97 -7.81 -6.50
CA GLU A 26 12.39 -7.57 -6.21
C GLU A 26 12.61 -6.61 -5.04
N VAL A 27 11.64 -5.73 -4.76
CA VAL A 27 11.70 -4.74 -3.67
C VAL A 27 10.81 -5.17 -2.50
N TRP A 28 9.61 -5.69 -2.78
CA TRP A 28 8.61 -6.01 -1.78
C TRP A 28 8.93 -7.27 -0.97
N GLU A 29 9.35 -8.35 -1.63
CA GLU A 29 9.58 -9.62 -0.94
C GLU A 29 10.71 -9.53 0.10
N PRO A 30 11.91 -8.99 -0.21
CA PRO A 30 12.97 -8.83 0.79
C PRO A 30 12.55 -7.94 1.95
N TRP A 31 11.78 -6.87 1.68
CA TRP A 31 11.28 -5.97 2.70
C TRP A 31 10.31 -6.68 3.66
N VAL A 32 9.31 -7.39 3.15
CA VAL A 32 8.36 -8.13 4.01
C VAL A 32 9.07 -9.21 4.83
N GLN A 33 10.03 -9.93 4.23
CA GLN A 33 10.81 -10.94 4.95
C GLN A 33 11.61 -10.32 6.11
N ALA A 34 12.31 -9.21 5.86
CA ALA A 34 13.04 -8.48 6.90
C ALA A 34 12.10 -7.95 7.99
N ALA A 35 10.95 -7.41 7.60
CA ALA A 35 9.94 -6.83 8.49
C ALA A 35 9.34 -7.88 9.45
N ILE A 36 9.01 -9.08 8.94
CA ILE A 36 8.54 -10.20 9.76
C ILE A 36 9.65 -10.66 10.70
N SER A 37 10.88 -10.81 10.21
CA SER A 37 12.02 -11.25 11.02
C SER A 37 12.30 -10.28 12.18
N ALA A 38 12.41 -8.98 11.87
CA ALA A 38 12.69 -7.94 12.84
C ALA A 38 11.55 -7.79 13.88
N SER A 39 10.29 -7.78 13.43
CA SER A 39 9.15 -7.68 14.35
C SER A 39 9.04 -8.91 15.27
N ARG A 40 9.32 -10.13 14.77
CA ARG A 40 9.39 -11.33 15.61
C ARG A 40 10.41 -11.20 16.71
N HIS A 41 11.61 -10.72 16.35
CA HIS A 41 12.68 -10.51 17.32
C HIS A 41 12.28 -9.46 18.38
N GLN A 42 11.68 -8.35 17.97
CA GLN A 42 11.32 -7.23 18.85
C GLN A 42 10.13 -7.51 19.78
N LEU A 43 9.12 -8.24 19.29
CA LEU A 43 7.88 -8.49 20.03
C LEU A 43 7.91 -9.80 20.81
N GLY A 44 8.83 -10.72 20.47
CA GLY A 44 9.00 -11.99 21.18
C GLY A 44 7.70 -12.77 21.29
N ALA A 45 7.32 -13.15 22.52
CA ALA A 45 6.10 -13.91 22.79
C ALA A 45 4.81 -13.19 22.38
N GLY A 46 4.80 -11.85 22.37
CA GLY A 46 3.65 -11.04 21.96
C GLY A 46 3.49 -10.90 20.44
N TRP A 47 4.45 -11.41 19.64
CA TRP A 47 4.44 -11.21 18.20
C TRP A 47 3.22 -11.81 17.51
N GLN A 48 2.82 -13.03 17.91
CA GLN A 48 1.72 -13.73 17.25
C GLN A 48 0.39 -12.99 17.44
N GLU A 49 0.12 -12.53 18.66
CA GLU A 49 -1.07 -11.75 18.97
C GLU A 49 -1.06 -10.44 18.17
N ALA A 50 0.02 -9.66 18.25
CA ALA A 50 0.16 -8.42 17.51
C ALA A 50 0.02 -8.61 15.99
N PHE A 51 0.57 -9.70 15.43
CA PHE A 51 0.43 -9.99 14.01
C PHE A 51 -1.02 -10.30 13.63
N LEU A 52 -1.74 -11.11 14.42
CA LEU A 52 -3.12 -11.51 14.12
C LEU A 52 -4.15 -10.39 14.34
N THR A 53 -3.86 -9.42 15.20
CA THR A 53 -4.74 -8.29 15.50
C THR A 53 -4.36 -7.01 14.75
N ALA A 54 -3.27 -7.01 13.99
CA ALA A 54 -2.85 -5.84 13.23
C ALA A 54 -3.88 -5.50 12.15
N PRO A 55 -4.16 -4.20 11.93
CA PRO A 55 -5.15 -3.78 10.96
C PRO A 55 -4.62 -3.95 9.54
N ILE A 56 -5.51 -3.76 8.56
CA ILE A 56 -5.09 -3.63 7.17
C ILE A 56 -4.41 -2.27 7.00
N TRP A 57 -3.25 -2.29 6.34
CA TRP A 57 -2.51 -1.10 5.97
C TRP A 57 -2.64 -0.86 4.48
N ARG A 58 -3.25 0.27 4.12
CA ARG A 58 -3.25 0.81 2.76
C ARG A 58 -1.91 1.45 2.48
N PHE A 59 -1.48 1.40 1.23
CA PHE A 59 -0.25 2.03 0.80
C PHE A 59 -0.34 2.61 -0.62
N TRP A 60 0.55 3.58 -0.85
CA TRP A 60 0.93 4.07 -2.17
C TRP A 60 2.46 4.17 -2.24
N LEU A 61 3.05 3.68 -3.33
CA LEU A 61 4.49 3.68 -3.60
C LEU A 61 4.76 4.54 -4.83
N GLY A 62 5.71 5.46 -4.70
CA GLY A 62 6.20 6.26 -5.81
C GLY A 62 6.98 5.45 -6.85
N ALA A 63 7.05 5.98 -8.07
CA ALA A 63 7.57 5.26 -9.22
C ALA A 63 9.03 4.82 -9.11
N THR A 64 9.89 5.53 -8.36
CA THR A 64 11.29 5.12 -8.23
C THR A 64 11.48 3.94 -7.27
N ILE A 65 10.45 3.56 -6.50
CA ILE A 65 10.53 2.43 -5.57
C ILE A 65 10.47 1.11 -6.34
N CYS A 66 9.47 0.92 -7.21
CA CYS A 66 9.25 -0.34 -7.95
C CYS A 66 9.39 -0.19 -9.48
N GLY A 67 9.90 0.95 -9.95
CA GLY A 67 9.95 1.32 -11.38
C GLY A 67 8.63 1.85 -11.95
N THR A 68 7.54 1.80 -11.17
CA THR A 68 6.20 2.31 -11.49
C THR A 68 5.46 2.59 -10.20
N THR A 69 4.42 3.43 -10.24
CA THR A 69 3.60 3.70 -9.06
C THR A 69 2.78 2.47 -8.69
N VAL A 70 2.68 2.17 -7.40
CA VAL A 70 1.90 1.02 -6.92
C VAL A 70 0.94 1.49 -5.82
N ALA A 71 -0.32 1.10 -5.89
CA ALA A 71 -1.26 1.26 -4.78
C ALA A 71 -1.74 -0.11 -4.33
N GLY A 72 -2.08 -0.25 -3.06
CA GLY A 72 -2.52 -1.54 -2.55
C GLY A 72 -2.74 -1.55 -1.06
N ALA A 73 -2.95 -2.74 -0.51
CA ALA A 73 -3.03 -2.94 0.92
C ALA A 73 -2.35 -4.25 1.34
N ILE A 74 -1.84 -4.26 2.57
CA ILE A 74 -1.22 -5.41 3.21
C ILE A 74 -2.02 -5.78 4.46
N MET A 75 -2.33 -7.07 4.60
CA MET A 75 -3.10 -7.63 5.71
C MET A 75 -2.35 -8.82 6.31
N PRO A 76 -2.34 -8.99 7.63
CA PRO A 76 -1.89 -10.23 8.25
C PRO A 76 -2.62 -11.45 7.69
N SER A 77 -1.88 -12.53 7.43
CA SER A 77 -2.43 -13.76 6.87
C SER A 77 -1.58 -14.97 7.25
N LEU A 78 -2.06 -16.16 6.90
CA LEU A 78 -1.43 -17.45 7.13
C LEU A 78 -1.80 -18.43 6.01
N ASP A 79 -0.93 -19.41 5.76
CA ASP A 79 -1.26 -20.50 4.82
C ASP A 79 -2.11 -21.59 5.47
N GLY A 80 -2.56 -22.55 4.66
CA GLY A 80 -3.37 -23.69 5.10
C GLY A 80 -2.69 -24.64 6.10
N VAL A 81 -1.43 -24.41 6.48
CA VAL A 81 -0.75 -25.15 7.56
C VAL A 81 -0.38 -24.26 8.75
N GLY A 82 -0.80 -22.98 8.76
CA GLY A 82 -0.63 -22.07 9.89
C GLY A 82 0.66 -21.25 9.91
N ARG A 83 1.41 -21.19 8.81
CA ARG A 83 2.64 -20.36 8.75
C ARG A 83 2.27 -18.91 8.41
N TYR A 84 2.54 -18.01 9.35
CA TYR A 84 2.29 -16.58 9.21
C TYR A 84 3.11 -15.92 8.09
N TYR A 85 2.42 -15.21 7.21
CA TYR A 85 2.99 -14.28 6.23
C TYR A 85 1.83 -13.41 5.70
N PRO A 86 2.00 -12.09 5.57
CA PRO A 86 0.92 -11.21 5.16
C PRO A 86 0.47 -11.48 3.72
N LEU A 87 -0.77 -11.15 3.44
CA LEU A 87 -1.30 -11.07 2.08
C LEU A 87 -1.22 -9.61 1.62
N THR A 88 -0.67 -9.39 0.44
CA THR A 88 -0.60 -8.08 -0.21
C THR A 88 -1.48 -8.10 -1.46
N LEU A 89 -2.40 -7.15 -1.55
CA LEU A 89 -3.05 -6.79 -2.80
C LEU A 89 -2.37 -5.55 -3.36
N HIS A 90 -2.01 -5.58 -4.64
CA HIS A 90 -1.39 -4.45 -5.33
C HIS A 90 -2.06 -4.20 -6.68
N ALA A 91 -2.08 -2.94 -7.09
CA ALA A 91 -2.48 -2.51 -8.41
C ALA A 91 -1.33 -1.71 -9.04
N VAL A 92 -0.96 -2.12 -10.26
CA VAL A 92 0.15 -1.54 -11.01
C VAL A 92 -0.39 -1.05 -12.36
N PRO A 93 -0.25 0.24 -12.70
CA PRO A 93 -0.63 0.76 -14.01
C PRO A 93 0.12 0.08 -15.15
N ASP A 94 -0.51 0.02 -16.32
CA ASP A 94 0.16 -0.42 -17.55
C ASP A 94 0.79 0.77 -18.28
N GLY A 95 1.91 0.54 -18.95
CA GLY A 95 2.59 1.57 -19.76
C GLY A 95 3.03 2.79 -18.94
N ASP A 96 2.86 3.98 -19.51
CA ASP A 96 3.27 5.25 -18.89
C ASP A 96 2.20 5.85 -17.96
N ALA A 97 1.12 5.11 -17.68
CA ALA A 97 0.10 5.56 -16.73
C ALA A 97 0.65 5.58 -15.30
N ALA A 98 0.12 6.49 -14.48
CA ALA A 98 0.53 6.63 -13.08
C ALA A 98 -0.69 6.75 -12.16
N LEU A 99 -0.54 6.29 -10.93
CA LEU A 99 -1.48 6.53 -9.85
C LEU A 99 -1.14 7.86 -9.19
N SER A 100 -2.14 8.72 -9.00
CA SER A 100 -1.94 9.98 -8.28
C SER A 100 -1.47 9.69 -6.85
N PRO A 101 -0.47 10.42 -6.34
CA PRO A 101 -0.14 10.40 -4.92
C PRO A 101 -1.39 10.71 -4.08
N PRO A 102 -1.57 10.08 -2.92
CA PRO A 102 -2.70 10.35 -2.05
C PRO A 102 -2.60 11.77 -1.48
N HIS A 103 -3.44 12.67 -1.99
CA HIS A 103 -3.88 13.90 -1.33
C HIS A 103 -5.32 13.64 -0.84
N ILE A 104 -5.86 14.38 0.13
CA ILE A 104 -7.17 14.10 0.77
C ILE A 104 -8.19 13.47 -0.21
N ASP A 105 -8.43 12.18 0.03
CA ASP A 105 -9.37 11.24 -0.58
C ASP A 105 -9.57 11.23 -2.11
N PRO A 106 -8.67 10.64 -2.92
CA PRO A 106 -8.93 10.41 -4.34
C PRO A 106 -9.46 8.99 -4.61
N GLN A 107 -9.46 8.07 -3.62
CA GLN A 107 -9.65 6.63 -3.83
C GLN A 107 -10.18 5.83 -2.61
N ASP A 108 -10.79 6.45 -1.60
CA ASP A 108 -11.26 5.73 -0.39
C ASP A 108 -12.23 4.58 -0.72
N GLU A 109 -13.13 4.79 -1.68
CA GLU A 109 -14.04 3.75 -2.17
C GLU A 109 -13.30 2.51 -2.69
N TRP A 110 -12.23 2.71 -3.49
CA TRP A 110 -11.44 1.60 -4.02
C TRP A 110 -10.68 0.88 -2.92
N TYR A 111 -10.06 1.62 -2.00
CA TYR A 111 -9.38 1.02 -0.87
C TYR A 111 -10.33 0.24 0.06
N GLY A 112 -11.56 0.72 0.25
CA GLY A 112 -12.60 -0.02 0.99
C GLY A 112 -12.97 -1.34 0.32
N GLN A 113 -13.03 -1.37 -1.01
CA GLN A 113 -13.24 -2.62 -1.77
C GLN A 113 -12.04 -3.57 -1.66
N VAL A 114 -10.82 -3.05 -1.69
CA VAL A 114 -9.57 -3.82 -1.48
C VAL A 114 -9.55 -4.46 -0.10
N GLU A 115 -9.90 -3.72 0.95
CA GLU A 115 -9.99 -4.23 2.32
C GLU A 115 -11.04 -5.33 2.45
N THR A 116 -12.24 -5.09 1.89
CA THR A 116 -13.32 -6.08 1.87
C THR A 116 -12.89 -7.36 1.16
N PHE A 117 -12.19 -7.24 0.03
CA PHE A 117 -11.63 -8.36 -0.69
C PHE A 117 -10.61 -9.12 0.15
N LEU A 118 -9.62 -8.44 0.74
CA LEU A 118 -8.59 -9.07 1.57
C LEU A 118 -9.23 -9.84 2.75
N LEU A 119 -10.19 -9.23 3.44
CA LEU A 119 -10.93 -9.89 4.54
C LEU A 119 -11.68 -11.14 4.07
N SER A 120 -12.27 -11.12 2.87
CA SER A 120 -12.97 -12.30 2.33
C SER A 120 -12.04 -13.50 2.10
N THR A 121 -10.73 -13.28 1.91
CA THR A 121 -9.75 -14.38 1.76
C THR A 121 -9.46 -15.14 3.06
N LEU A 122 -9.90 -14.60 4.20
CA LEU A 122 -9.76 -15.24 5.52
C LEU A 122 -10.83 -16.32 5.75
N ASP A 123 -11.89 -16.36 4.94
CA ASP A 123 -12.91 -17.40 5.03
C ASP A 123 -12.29 -18.76 4.70
N ARG A 124 -12.41 -19.72 5.63
CA ARG A 124 -11.89 -21.08 5.48
C ARG A 124 -12.59 -21.87 4.39
N ALA A 125 -13.80 -21.46 4.00
CA ALA A 125 -14.55 -22.07 2.91
C ALA A 125 -14.15 -21.55 1.52
N ALA A 126 -13.44 -20.42 1.44
CA ALA A 126 -13.06 -19.81 0.17
C ALA A 126 -12.01 -20.66 -0.55
N THR A 127 -12.28 -21.05 -1.79
CA THR A 127 -11.31 -21.73 -2.64
C THR A 127 -10.38 -20.73 -3.33
N PHE A 128 -9.22 -21.21 -3.77
CA PHE A 128 -8.29 -20.37 -4.52
C PHE A 128 -8.89 -19.84 -5.82
N GLU A 129 -9.69 -20.66 -6.51
CA GLU A 129 -10.37 -20.31 -7.76
C GLU A 129 -11.38 -19.19 -7.51
N GLN A 130 -12.17 -19.27 -6.43
CA GLN A 130 -13.10 -18.20 -6.05
C GLN A 130 -12.37 -16.89 -5.73
N ILE A 131 -11.23 -16.96 -5.04
CA ILE A 131 -10.40 -15.79 -4.72
C ILE A 131 -9.81 -15.17 -6.00
N SER A 132 -9.31 -16.00 -6.92
CA SER A 132 -8.77 -15.53 -8.21
C SER A 132 -9.86 -14.87 -9.06
N ASP A 133 -11.03 -15.50 -9.16
CA ASP A 133 -12.18 -14.97 -9.90
C ASP A 133 -12.69 -13.65 -9.29
N ALA A 134 -12.68 -13.53 -7.96
CA ALA A 134 -13.04 -12.30 -7.27
C ALA A 134 -12.00 -11.19 -7.49
N LEU A 135 -10.71 -11.53 -7.56
CA LEU A 135 -9.63 -10.58 -7.85
C LEU A 135 -9.78 -9.99 -9.25
N ASP A 136 -10.14 -10.82 -10.24
CA ASP A 136 -10.36 -10.39 -11.62
C ASP A 136 -11.59 -9.47 -11.77
N ARG A 137 -12.55 -9.55 -10.84
CA ARG A 137 -13.74 -8.68 -10.79
C ARG A 137 -13.55 -7.42 -9.93
N LEU A 138 -12.45 -7.31 -9.20
CA LEU A 138 -12.22 -6.17 -8.32
C LEU A 138 -12.07 -4.89 -9.15
N ALA A 139 -12.70 -3.80 -8.68
CA ALA A 139 -12.56 -2.52 -9.36
C ALA A 139 -11.09 -2.09 -9.41
N LEU A 140 -10.76 -1.33 -10.44
CA LEU A 140 -9.43 -0.79 -10.64
C LEU A 140 -9.31 0.60 -10.00
N PRO A 141 -8.15 0.94 -9.42
CA PRO A 141 -7.92 2.29 -8.91
C PRO A 141 -8.01 3.32 -10.05
N ARG A 142 -8.36 4.56 -9.70
CA ARG A 142 -8.43 5.65 -10.68
C ARG A 142 -7.02 6.04 -11.11
N LEU A 143 -6.74 5.94 -12.40
CA LEU A 143 -5.48 6.44 -12.96
C LEU A 143 -5.48 7.96 -12.99
N ARG A 144 -4.29 8.54 -12.89
CA ARG A 144 -4.09 9.96 -13.11
C ARG A 144 -4.51 10.31 -14.54
N THR A 145 -5.47 11.22 -14.65
CA THR A 145 -5.82 11.85 -15.93
C THR A 145 -4.98 13.11 -16.09
N PRO A 146 -4.27 13.32 -17.21
CA PRO A 146 -3.73 14.63 -17.51
C PRO A 146 -4.91 15.58 -17.66
N GLY A 147 -5.05 16.55 -16.74
CA GLY A 147 -6.14 17.52 -16.79
C GLY A 147 -6.04 18.37 -18.03
N THR A 148 -7.01 18.24 -18.95
CA THR A 148 -7.12 19.09 -20.15
C THR A 148 -7.98 20.33 -19.92
N ASP A 149 -8.84 20.30 -18.90
CA ASP A 149 -9.93 21.27 -18.71
C ASP A 149 -9.72 22.22 -17.52
N GLY A 150 -8.57 22.12 -16.83
CA GLY A 150 -8.20 22.96 -15.69
C GLY A 150 -7.31 24.14 -16.08
N PRO A 151 -7.09 25.11 -15.16
CA PRO A 151 -6.12 26.18 -15.37
C PRO A 151 -4.73 25.58 -15.69
N PRO A 152 -3.98 26.18 -16.61
CA PRO A 152 -2.73 25.59 -17.10
C PRO A 152 -1.70 25.50 -15.97
N VAL A 153 -1.05 24.34 -15.87
CA VAL A 153 0.18 24.19 -15.08
C VAL A 153 1.30 24.93 -15.82
N VAL A 154 1.93 25.89 -15.16
CA VAL A 154 3.01 26.70 -15.71
C VAL A 154 4.34 26.28 -15.08
N SER A 155 5.36 26.10 -15.92
CA SER A 155 6.73 25.91 -15.42
C SER A 155 7.33 27.24 -14.98
N LEU A 156 7.80 27.30 -13.74
CA LEU A 156 8.46 28.45 -13.11
C LEU A 156 9.96 28.15 -12.92
N GLY A 157 10.61 27.64 -13.96
CA GLY A 157 12.00 27.16 -13.94
C GLY A 157 12.10 25.63 -13.93
N ASP A 158 13.30 25.08 -13.73
CA ASP A 158 13.56 23.66 -13.98
C ASP A 158 12.90 22.69 -12.99
N ALA A 159 12.59 23.16 -11.77
CA ALA A 159 12.11 22.32 -10.66
C ALA A 159 10.78 22.79 -10.06
N THR A 160 10.18 23.86 -10.59
CA THR A 160 8.99 24.48 -10.00
C THR A 160 7.85 24.51 -10.99
N LEU A 161 6.71 23.93 -10.59
CA LEU A 161 5.46 24.05 -11.31
C LEU A 161 4.51 24.92 -10.48
N GLY A 162 3.78 25.80 -11.16
CA GLY A 162 2.76 26.66 -10.56
C GLY A 162 1.41 26.46 -11.25
N MET A 163 0.34 26.74 -10.52
CA MET A 163 -1.01 26.79 -11.05
C MET A 163 -1.74 27.93 -10.37
N VAL A 164 -2.41 28.78 -11.17
CA VAL A 164 -3.33 29.79 -10.63
C VAL A 164 -4.67 29.12 -10.43
N SER A 165 -5.19 29.16 -9.21
CA SER A 165 -6.46 28.54 -8.83
C SER A 165 -7.49 29.59 -8.42
N THR A 166 -8.78 29.26 -8.55
CA THR A 166 -9.87 30.01 -7.94
C THR A 166 -9.96 29.68 -6.46
N VAL A 167 -10.46 30.62 -5.64
CA VAL A 167 -10.52 30.45 -4.17
C VAL A 167 -11.30 29.20 -3.76
N ASP A 168 -12.40 28.91 -4.46
CA ASP A 168 -13.30 27.79 -4.13
C ASP A 168 -12.84 26.43 -4.69
N GLY A 169 -11.72 26.37 -5.43
CA GLY A 169 -11.22 25.16 -6.10
C GLY A 169 -9.74 24.86 -5.84
N PHE A 170 -9.18 25.41 -4.76
CA PHE A 170 -7.76 25.31 -4.46
C PHE A 170 -7.31 23.87 -4.17
N ALA A 171 -8.13 23.08 -3.46
CA ALA A 171 -7.78 21.71 -3.11
C ALA A 171 -7.62 20.82 -4.36
N GLU A 172 -8.57 20.89 -5.27
CA GLU A 172 -8.57 20.17 -6.55
C GLU A 172 -7.44 20.67 -7.47
N SER A 173 -7.18 21.98 -7.47
CA SER A 173 -6.08 22.57 -8.25
C SER A 173 -4.70 22.17 -7.71
N PHE A 174 -4.54 22.15 -6.38
CA PHE A 174 -3.31 21.73 -5.73
C PHE A 174 -3.05 20.23 -5.91
N ALA A 175 -4.11 19.42 -5.83
CA ALA A 175 -4.10 18.01 -6.20
C ALA A 175 -3.64 17.78 -7.65
N ALA A 176 -4.22 18.53 -8.60
CA ALA A 176 -3.84 18.49 -10.01
C ALA A 176 -2.37 18.89 -10.21
N LEU A 177 -1.89 19.93 -9.50
CA LEU A 177 -0.49 20.36 -9.53
C LEU A 177 0.47 19.31 -8.96
N CYS A 178 0.13 18.69 -7.83
CA CYS A 178 0.90 17.59 -7.24
C CYS A 178 0.96 16.40 -8.19
N GLY A 179 -0.16 16.09 -8.84
CA GLY A 179 -0.21 15.12 -9.93
C GLY A 179 0.73 15.53 -11.05
N ALA A 180 0.71 16.79 -11.48
CA ALA A 180 1.55 17.33 -12.55
C ALA A 180 3.06 17.19 -12.33
N ASN A 181 3.52 17.10 -11.08
CA ASN A 181 4.93 16.89 -10.73
C ASN A 181 5.19 15.53 -10.03
N PRO A 182 5.09 14.39 -10.73
CA PRO A 182 5.22 13.08 -10.11
C PRO A 182 6.62 12.84 -9.52
N GLN A 183 7.64 13.57 -9.98
CA GLN A 183 9.02 13.45 -9.49
C GLN A 183 9.15 13.82 -8.00
N VAL A 184 8.30 14.72 -7.50
CA VAL A 184 8.29 15.12 -6.08
C VAL A 184 8.02 13.92 -5.17
N TYR A 185 7.14 13.02 -5.60
CA TYR A 185 6.71 11.86 -4.82
C TYR A 185 7.31 10.55 -5.31
N ALA A 186 8.17 10.58 -6.33
CA ALA A 186 8.63 9.38 -7.00
C ALA A 186 9.38 8.42 -6.05
N ALA A 187 10.10 8.96 -5.06
CA ALA A 187 10.79 8.19 -4.03
C ALA A 187 10.03 8.06 -2.71
N ALA A 188 8.79 8.57 -2.62
CA ALA A 188 8.00 8.54 -1.40
C ALA A 188 7.10 7.30 -1.34
N SER A 189 6.83 6.82 -0.13
CA SER A 189 5.68 5.95 0.14
C SER A 189 4.81 6.53 1.24
N PHE A 190 3.51 6.30 1.10
CA PHE A 190 2.48 6.69 2.06
C PHE A 190 1.77 5.43 2.54
N TRP A 191 1.51 5.35 3.83
CA TRP A 191 0.86 4.22 4.48
C TRP A 191 -0.18 4.73 5.44
N TRP A 192 -1.34 4.11 5.47
CA TRP A 192 -2.37 4.49 6.44
C TRP A 192 -3.30 3.33 6.73
N THR A 193 -3.94 3.42 7.88
CA THR A 193 -4.99 2.50 8.29
C THR A 193 -6.12 3.27 8.93
N ALA A 194 -7.36 2.84 8.68
CA ALA A 194 -8.53 3.32 9.41
C ALA A 194 -8.53 2.84 10.88
N GLY A 195 -7.60 1.97 11.26
CA GLY A 195 -7.52 1.36 12.57
C GLY A 195 -8.45 0.15 12.70
N GLY A 196 -8.82 -0.17 13.94
CA GLY A 196 -9.64 -1.32 14.28
C GLY A 196 -9.91 -1.39 15.77
N GLU A 197 -10.49 -2.51 16.23
CA GLU A 197 -10.71 -2.73 17.66
C GLU A 197 -9.35 -2.73 18.40
N GLY A 198 -9.14 -1.73 19.26
CA GLY A 198 -7.87 -1.56 19.98
C GLY A 198 -6.72 -0.93 19.16
N PHE A 199 -6.96 -0.49 17.92
CA PHE A 199 -5.94 0.10 17.06
C PHE A 199 -6.39 1.47 16.54
N SER A 200 -5.66 2.54 16.87
CA SER A 200 -6.00 3.89 16.42
C SER A 200 -5.69 4.10 14.93
N PRO A 201 -6.43 4.95 14.21
CA PRO A 201 -6.04 5.37 12.86
C PRO A 201 -4.63 5.99 12.86
N ILE A 202 -3.77 5.53 11.96
CA ILE A 202 -2.38 6.00 11.83
C ILE A 202 -2.06 6.22 10.36
N ALA A 203 -1.26 7.23 10.08
CA ALA A 203 -0.65 7.47 8.78
C ALA A 203 0.86 7.64 8.93
N LEU A 204 1.62 7.12 7.96
CA LEU A 204 3.08 7.21 7.87
C LEU A 204 3.48 7.68 6.47
N CYS A 205 4.55 8.45 6.39
CA CYS A 205 5.21 8.77 5.13
C CYS A 205 6.72 8.60 5.28
N CYS A 206 7.38 8.08 4.23
CA CYS A 206 8.82 7.93 4.23
C CYS A 206 9.36 7.94 2.80
N ARG A 207 10.68 8.11 2.67
CA ARG A 207 11.39 7.89 1.42
C ARG A 207 11.73 6.40 1.31
N GLY A 208 11.37 5.75 0.20
CA GLY A 208 11.47 4.30 0.05
C GLY A 208 10.35 3.57 0.80
N LEU A 209 10.63 2.37 1.28
CA LEU A 209 9.72 1.61 2.16
C LEU A 209 10.05 1.91 3.64
N PRO A 210 9.09 1.72 4.57
CA PRO A 210 9.36 1.85 5.99
C PRO A 210 10.53 0.95 6.40
N ASP A 211 11.39 1.42 7.31
CA ASP A 211 12.46 0.59 7.85
C ASP A 211 11.87 -0.72 8.42
N PRO A 212 12.33 -1.90 7.97
CA PRO A 212 11.88 -3.19 8.52
C PRO A 212 11.95 -3.28 10.05
N PHE A 213 12.91 -2.62 10.69
CA PHE A 213 13.03 -2.56 12.14
C PHE A 213 11.95 -1.70 12.81
N ARG A 214 11.19 -0.92 12.05
CA ARG A 214 10.02 -0.17 12.53
C ARG A 214 8.70 -0.89 12.23
N TYR A 215 8.73 -2.07 11.61
CA TYR A 215 7.51 -2.80 11.25
C TYR A 215 6.65 -3.21 12.45
N SER A 216 7.24 -3.37 13.65
CA SER A 216 6.46 -3.59 14.87
C SER A 216 5.41 -2.48 15.11
N THR A 217 5.69 -1.24 14.69
CA THR A 217 4.72 -0.12 14.70
C THR A 217 3.48 -0.42 13.87
N LEU A 218 3.63 -1.08 12.73
CA LEU A 218 2.49 -1.46 11.88
C LEU A 218 1.66 -2.58 12.53
N LEU A 219 2.27 -3.36 13.43
CA LEU A 219 1.57 -4.42 14.17
C LEU A 219 0.91 -3.93 15.46
N THR A 220 1.51 -2.95 16.15
CA THR A 220 1.08 -2.52 17.49
C THR A 220 0.44 -1.14 17.55
N GLY A 221 0.65 -0.30 16.54
CA GLY A 221 0.22 1.09 16.54
C GLY A 221 1.04 2.01 17.44
N ASP A 222 2.14 1.51 18.01
CA ASP A 222 3.00 2.24 18.92
C ASP A 222 4.04 3.08 18.14
N VAL A 223 3.62 4.24 17.67
CA VAL A 223 4.45 5.18 16.87
C VAL A 223 5.62 5.74 17.69
N GLY A 224 5.55 5.68 19.02
CA GLY A 224 6.58 6.19 19.94
C GLY A 224 7.64 5.17 20.33
N ARG A 225 7.52 3.90 19.91
CA ARG A 225 8.44 2.84 20.32
C ARG A 225 9.85 3.11 19.82
N GLU A 226 10.78 3.39 20.73
CA GLU A 226 12.20 3.42 20.41
C GLU A 226 12.63 2.00 19.99
N VAL A 227 13.35 1.89 18.87
CA VAL A 227 14.03 0.64 18.53
C VAL A 227 15.12 0.48 19.55
N SER A 228 14.96 -0.45 20.49
CA SER A 228 16.02 -0.85 21.40
C SER A 228 17.23 -1.23 20.56
N GLY A 229 18.21 -0.34 20.49
CA GLY A 229 19.42 -0.54 19.70
C GLY A 229 20.12 -1.80 20.18
N THR A 230 20.32 -2.75 19.28
CA THR A 230 21.30 -3.83 19.49
C THR A 230 22.67 -3.18 19.50
N GLY A 231 23.26 -3.05 20.69
CA GLY A 231 24.71 -2.85 20.85
C GLY A 231 25.50 -4.09 20.46
#